data_AF-A0AA43TY11-F1
#
_entry.id   AF-A0AA43TY11-F1
#
_cell.length_a   1.000
_cell.length_b   1.000
_cell.length_c   1.000
_cell.angle_alpha   90.00
_cell.angle_beta   90.00
_cell.angle_gamma   90.00
#
_symmetry.space_group_name_H-M   'P 1'
#
loop_
_entity.id
_entity.type
_entity.pdbx_description
1 polymer ?
#
loop_
_entity_poly.entity_id
_entity_poly.type
_entity_poly.pdbx_seq_one_letter_code
_entity_poly.pdbx_strand_id
1 'polypeptide(L)'
;MTNVKMRNQGFAEIDDASAALILQMQKDDVDELMARTKGKGRAGEVDDNDLAMTMFREGLENMSLIIADRRMGRSMTRAVIMDAKLLTDSAAQEQIAANDRAMAQRLSGNTTSLRDTEILRICAPPVLEESLSARLFDQYVKPLREFDEESDN
;
A
#
# COMPACT_ATOMS: atom_id res chain seq x y z
N MET A 1 11.94 36.02 13.49
CA MET A 1 11.67 35.01 12.44
C MET A 1 10.76 33.97 13.05
N THR A 2 9.45 34.19 12.92
CA THR A 2 8.38 33.48 13.60
C THR A 2 8.00 32.22 12.84
N ASN A 3 8.09 31.09 13.53
CA ASN A 3 7.44 29.80 13.32
C ASN A 3 6.52 29.66 12.09
N VAL A 4 7.03 29.04 11.02
CA VAL A 4 6.20 28.40 9.96
C VAL A 4 6.11 26.89 10.15
N LYS A 5 6.80 26.32 11.16
CA LYS A 5 6.89 24.86 11.39
C LYS A 5 5.69 24.24 12.14
N MET A 6 4.52 24.88 12.09
CA MET A 6 3.35 24.54 12.93
C MET A 6 2.03 24.47 12.14
N ARG A 7 2.04 24.03 10.88
CA ARG A 7 0.80 23.75 10.13
C ARG A 7 0.98 22.65 9.08
N ASN A 8 1.20 21.41 9.52
CA ASN A 8 0.69 20.18 8.87
C ASN A 8 1.24 18.92 9.53
N GLN A 9 0.82 18.65 10.76
CA GLN A 9 1.01 17.33 11.38
C GLN A 9 -0.30 16.56 11.57
N GLY A 10 -1.46 17.15 11.23
CA GLY A 10 -2.77 16.60 11.57
C GLY A 10 -3.29 15.49 10.66
N PHE A 11 -2.81 15.37 9.43
CA PHE A 11 -3.36 14.40 8.44
C PHE A 11 -2.47 13.18 8.20
N ALA A 12 -1.22 13.21 8.66
CA ALA A 12 -0.29 12.08 8.55
C ALA A 12 -0.55 10.98 9.60
N GLU A 13 -1.42 11.23 10.59
CA GLU A 13 -1.69 10.32 11.71
C GLU A 13 -3.02 9.57 11.60
N ILE A 14 -3.88 9.90 10.63
CA ILE A 14 -5.18 9.26 10.46
C ILE A 14 -4.98 7.93 9.73
N ASP A 15 -5.31 6.81 10.38
CA ASP A 15 -5.27 5.49 9.75
C ASP A 15 -6.37 5.35 8.67
N ASP A 16 -6.21 4.39 7.75
CA ASP A 16 -7.11 4.25 6.60
C ASP A 16 -8.56 3.99 7.02
N ALA A 17 -8.81 3.34 8.16
CA ALA A 17 -10.16 3.09 8.65
C ALA A 17 -10.79 4.36 9.21
N SER A 18 -10.03 5.14 9.99
CA SER A 18 -10.47 6.45 10.47
C SER A 18 -10.73 7.42 9.31
N ALA A 19 -9.86 7.45 8.31
CA ALA A 19 -10.01 8.31 7.14
C ALA A 19 -11.24 7.91 6.29
N ALA A 20 -11.48 6.61 6.11
CA ALA A 20 -12.69 6.11 5.45
C ALA A 20 -13.96 6.48 6.21
N LEU A 21 -13.95 6.39 7.55
CA LEU A 21 -15.10 6.77 8.38
C LEU A 21 -15.40 8.27 8.28
N ILE A 22 -14.37 9.12 8.36
CA ILE A 22 -14.52 10.57 8.21
C ILE A 22 -15.11 10.92 6.84
N LEU A 23 -14.61 10.31 5.76
CA LEU A 23 -15.18 10.52 4.42
C LEU A 23 -16.65 10.07 4.34
N GLN A 24 -16.98 8.93 4.95
CA GLN A 24 -18.36 8.45 4.95
C GLN A 24 -19.30 9.44 5.66
N MET A 25 -18.90 9.94 6.83
CA MET A 25 -19.68 10.96 7.56
C MET A 25 -19.87 12.22 6.71
N GLN A 26 -18.81 12.70 6.04
CA GLN A 26 -18.92 13.87 5.16
C GLN A 26 -19.85 13.63 3.97
N LYS A 27 -19.88 12.43 3.39
CA LYS A 27 -20.80 12.10 2.31
C LYS A 27 -22.25 12.11 2.79
N ASP A 28 -22.50 11.52 3.95
CA ASP A 28 -23.82 11.48 4.59
C ASP A 28 -24.33 12.89 4.90
N ASP A 29 -23.47 13.77 5.43
CA ASP A 29 -23.80 15.18 5.71
C ASP A 29 -24.20 15.93 4.42
N VAL A 30 -23.45 15.75 3.33
CA VAL A 30 -23.77 16.41 2.05
C VAL A 30 -25.05 15.84 1.46
N ASP A 31 -25.33 14.54 1.63
CA ASP A 31 -26.55 13.91 1.13
C ASP A 31 -27.77 14.48 1.85
N GLU A 32 -27.66 14.63 3.17
CA GLU A 32 -28.68 15.25 3.98
C GLU A 32 -28.90 16.73 3.62
N LEU A 33 -27.83 17.51 3.43
CA LEU A 33 -27.92 18.91 3.05
C LEU A 33 -28.59 19.08 1.68
N MET A 34 -28.15 18.33 0.67
CA MET A 34 -28.74 18.35 -0.68
C MET A 34 -30.21 17.94 -0.65
N ALA A 35 -30.59 16.95 0.16
CA ALA A 35 -31.98 16.56 0.34
C ALA A 35 -32.85 17.68 0.96
N ARG A 36 -32.27 18.47 1.88
CA ARG A 36 -32.96 19.58 2.58
C ARG A 36 -33.06 20.88 1.76
N THR A 37 -32.20 21.07 0.76
CA THR A 37 -32.18 22.29 -0.08
C THR A 37 -32.90 22.11 -1.41
N LYS A 38 -33.11 20.87 -1.87
CA LYS A 38 -33.81 20.55 -3.11
C LYS A 38 -35.17 21.26 -3.22
N GLY A 39 -35.33 22.10 -4.25
CA GLY A 39 -36.59 22.78 -4.58
C GLY A 39 -36.79 24.16 -3.96
N LYS A 40 -35.79 24.74 -3.27
CA LYS A 40 -35.85 26.11 -2.75
C LYS A 40 -35.39 27.20 -3.74
N GLY A 41 -34.87 26.81 -4.90
CA GLY A 41 -34.38 27.71 -5.96
C GLY A 41 -35.48 28.25 -6.88
N ARG A 42 -35.20 29.38 -7.55
CA ARG A 42 -36.05 29.89 -8.64
C ARG A 42 -35.99 28.95 -9.84
N ALA A 43 -37.13 28.66 -10.45
CA ALA A 43 -37.20 27.81 -11.63
C ALA A 43 -36.40 28.40 -12.80
N GLY A 44 -35.41 27.66 -13.30
CA GLY A 44 -34.61 28.02 -14.48
C GLY A 44 -33.18 28.49 -14.20
N GLU A 45 -32.77 28.61 -12.93
CA GLU A 45 -31.42 28.98 -12.52
C GLU A 45 -30.79 27.82 -11.74
N VAL A 46 -29.59 27.38 -12.14
CA VAL A 46 -28.80 26.44 -11.33
C VAL A 46 -28.26 27.26 -10.17
N ASP A 47 -28.69 26.93 -8.94
CA ASP A 47 -28.17 27.58 -7.75
C ASP A 47 -26.68 27.26 -7.62
N ASP A 48 -25.84 28.28 -7.47
CA ASP A 48 -24.38 28.11 -7.26
C ASP A 48 -24.12 27.15 -6.07
N ASN A 49 -25.03 27.13 -5.09
CA ASN A 49 -24.98 26.21 -3.97
C ASN A 49 -25.16 24.74 -4.39
N ASP A 50 -26.12 24.44 -5.27
CA ASP A 50 -26.35 23.08 -5.77
C ASP A 50 -25.16 22.59 -6.60
N LEU A 51 -24.53 23.48 -7.39
CA LEU A 51 -23.30 23.19 -8.11
C LEU A 51 -22.13 22.93 -7.16
N ALA A 52 -21.93 23.80 -6.17
CA ALA A 52 -20.86 23.65 -5.18
C ALA A 52 -20.99 22.34 -4.38
N MET A 53 -22.20 21.97 -3.97
CA MET A 53 -22.46 20.71 -3.27
C MET A 53 -22.20 19.49 -4.16
N THR A 54 -22.53 19.58 -5.46
CA THR A 54 -22.24 18.50 -6.42
C THR A 54 -20.72 18.32 -6.60
N MET A 55 -19.99 19.41 -6.82
CA MET A 55 -18.52 19.36 -6.93
C MET A 55 -17.87 18.86 -5.63
N PHE A 56 -18.39 19.25 -4.47
CA PHE A 56 -17.89 18.77 -3.19
C PHE A 56 -18.10 17.26 -3.03
N ARG A 57 -19.29 16.75 -3.38
CA ARG A 57 -19.58 15.31 -3.41
C ARG A 57 -18.65 14.54 -4.32
N GLU A 58 -18.42 15.00 -5.54
CA GLU A 58 -17.45 14.40 -6.47
C GLU A 58 -16.03 14.39 -5.88
N GLY A 59 -15.64 15.46 -5.21
CA GLY A 59 -14.37 15.53 -4.48
C GLY A 59 -14.24 14.45 -3.40
N LEU A 60 -15.29 14.22 -2.61
CA LEU A 60 -15.33 13.15 -1.60
C LEU A 60 -15.26 11.74 -2.23
N GLU A 61 -15.88 11.55 -3.39
CA GLU A 61 -15.77 10.29 -4.15
C GLU A 61 -14.35 10.04 -4.64
N ASN A 62 -13.68 11.06 -5.18
CA ASN A 62 -12.28 10.96 -5.59
C ASN A 62 -11.37 10.63 -4.41
N MET A 63 -11.59 11.25 -3.25
CA MET A 63 -10.84 10.92 -2.02
C MET A 63 -11.07 9.46 -1.59
N SER A 64 -12.29 8.93 -1.76
CA SER A 64 -12.58 7.54 -1.42
C SER A 64 -11.77 6.55 -2.27
N LEU A 65 -11.56 6.85 -3.56
CA LEU A 65 -10.70 6.05 -4.44
C LEU A 65 -9.24 6.09 -3.98
N ILE A 66 -8.74 7.28 -3.64
CA ILE A 66 -7.36 7.45 -3.15
C ILE A 66 -7.12 6.63 -1.86
N ILE A 67 -8.07 6.64 -0.92
CA ILE A 67 -7.96 5.84 0.32
C ILE A 67 -8.00 4.34 0.00
N ALA A 68 -8.88 3.92 -0.91
CA ALA A 68 -8.96 2.52 -1.33
C ALA A 68 -7.65 2.03 -1.95
N ASP A 69 -7.06 2.81 -2.85
CA ASP A 69 -5.78 2.49 -3.48
C ASP A 69 -4.64 2.42 -2.47
N ARG A 70 -4.60 3.35 -1.50
CA ARG A 70 -3.62 3.31 -0.41
C ARG A 70 -3.75 2.05 0.44
N ARG A 71 -4.97 1.70 0.83
CA ARG A 71 -5.25 0.48 1.59
C ARG A 71 -4.83 -0.77 0.81
N MET A 72 -5.12 -0.81 -0.48
CA MET A 72 -4.72 -1.89 -1.37
C MET A 72 -3.20 -2.01 -1.49
N GLY A 73 -2.50 -0.90 -1.74
CA GLY A 73 -1.03 -0.86 -1.79
C GLY A 73 -0.38 -1.34 -0.49
N ARG A 74 -0.89 -0.89 0.67
CA ARG A 74 -0.43 -1.37 1.99
C ARG A 74 -0.65 -2.86 2.17
N SER A 75 -1.81 -3.37 1.76
CA SER A 75 -2.11 -4.80 1.83
C SER A 75 -1.16 -5.62 0.96
N MET A 76 -0.91 -5.18 -0.27
CA MET A 76 0.02 -5.84 -1.19
C MET A 76 1.44 -5.85 -0.64
N THR A 77 1.93 -4.72 -0.15
CA THR A 77 3.26 -4.63 0.46
C THR A 77 3.40 -5.56 1.66
N ARG A 78 2.38 -5.63 2.52
CA ARG A 78 2.38 -6.56 3.66
C ARG A 78 2.45 -8.02 3.20
N ALA A 79 1.65 -8.41 2.22
CA ALA A 79 1.67 -9.75 1.66
C ALA A 79 3.05 -10.09 1.08
N VAL A 80 3.64 -9.19 0.27
CA VAL A 80 4.98 -9.38 -0.31
C VAL A 80 6.04 -9.57 0.77
N ILE A 81 6.03 -8.75 1.83
CA ILE A 81 7.01 -8.87 2.92
C ILE A 81 6.84 -10.20 3.67
N MET A 82 5.61 -10.61 3.94
CA MET A 82 5.32 -11.88 4.61
C MET A 82 5.75 -13.08 3.76
N ASP A 83 5.42 -13.07 2.47
CA ASP A 83 5.75 -14.14 1.53
C ASP A 83 7.26 -14.22 1.30
N ALA A 84 7.95 -13.08 1.20
CA ALA A 84 9.41 -13.05 1.09
C ALA A 84 10.09 -13.74 2.27
N LYS A 85 9.59 -13.52 3.50
CA LYS A 85 10.09 -14.22 4.69
C LYS A 85 9.85 -15.73 4.60
N LEU A 86 8.63 -16.15 4.25
CA LEU A 86 8.28 -17.56 4.12
C LEU A 86 9.12 -18.28 3.04
N LEU A 87 9.35 -17.63 1.90
CA LEU A 87 10.21 -18.16 0.84
C LEU A 87 11.65 -18.29 1.29
N THR A 88 12.17 -17.32 2.04
CA THR A 88 13.54 -17.37 2.58
C THR A 88 13.70 -18.54 3.56
N ASP A 89 12.74 -18.72 4.46
CA ASP A 89 12.73 -19.82 5.43
C ASP A 89 12.64 -21.19 4.72
N SER A 90 11.75 -21.30 3.72
CA SER A 90 11.59 -22.52 2.92
C SER A 90 12.85 -22.85 2.13
N ALA A 91 13.50 -21.85 1.54
CA ALA A 91 14.71 -22.05 0.77
C ALA A 91 15.89 -22.50 1.65
N ALA A 92 15.99 -21.97 2.88
CA ALA A 92 16.97 -22.43 3.85
C ALA A 92 16.75 -23.91 4.23
N GLN A 93 15.49 -24.32 4.46
CA GLN A 93 15.15 -25.72 4.74
C GLN A 93 15.47 -26.63 3.55
N GLU A 94 15.17 -26.19 2.34
CA GLU A 94 15.47 -26.95 1.13
C GLU A 94 16.98 -27.12 0.92
N GLN A 95 17.78 -26.10 1.20
CA GLN A 95 19.24 -26.19 1.14
C GLN A 95 19.80 -27.20 2.14
N ILE A 96 19.23 -27.28 3.35
CA ILE A 96 19.61 -28.29 4.34
C ILE A 96 19.26 -29.69 3.81
N ALA A 97 18.02 -29.90 3.35
CA ALA A 97 17.58 -31.19 2.81
C ALA A 97 18.37 -31.61 1.56
N ALA A 98 18.78 -30.65 0.73
CA ALA A 98 19.67 -30.87 -0.40
C ALA A 98 21.06 -31.37 0.04
N ASN A 99 21.66 -30.71 1.02
CA ASN A 99 22.97 -31.09 1.56
C ASN A 99 22.92 -32.48 2.19
N ASP A 100 21.86 -32.78 2.95
CA ASP A 100 21.64 -34.08 3.57
C ASP A 100 21.52 -35.19 2.52
N ARG A 101 20.75 -34.95 1.46
CA ARG A 101 20.65 -35.89 0.31
C ARG A 101 22.01 -36.10 -0.36
N ALA A 102 22.76 -35.04 -0.63
CA ALA A 102 24.08 -35.14 -1.23
C ALA A 102 25.07 -35.92 -0.34
N MET A 103 25.01 -35.72 0.98
CA MET A 103 25.83 -36.46 1.93
C MET A 103 25.46 -37.95 1.96
N ALA A 104 24.17 -38.28 2.01
CA ALA A 104 23.70 -39.66 1.99
C ALA A 104 24.08 -40.40 0.70
N GLN A 105 23.97 -39.73 -0.46
CA GLN A 105 24.38 -40.31 -1.76
C GLN A 105 25.89 -40.61 -1.78
N ARG A 106 26.73 -39.69 -1.29
CA ARG A 106 28.19 -39.90 -1.18
C ARG A 106 28.54 -41.07 -0.27
N LEU A 107 27.82 -41.22 0.84
CA LEU A 107 28.03 -42.32 1.79
C LEU A 107 27.57 -43.68 1.20
N SER A 108 26.54 -43.65 0.36
CA SER A 108 26.02 -44.83 -0.36
C SER A 108 26.83 -45.22 -1.60
N GLY A 109 27.89 -44.47 -1.95
CA GLY A 109 28.72 -44.75 -3.13
C GLY A 109 28.10 -44.31 -4.47
N ASN A 110 26.97 -43.60 -4.46
CA ASN A 110 26.35 -43.07 -5.67
C ASN A 110 26.94 -41.69 -6.00
N THR A 111 27.42 -41.50 -7.23
CA THR A 111 27.84 -40.18 -7.73
C THR A 111 26.62 -39.38 -8.18
N THR A 112 26.47 -38.17 -7.66
CA THR A 112 25.41 -37.20 -8.00
C THR A 112 25.31 -37.00 -9.52
N SER A 113 24.10 -37.13 -10.07
CA SER A 113 23.84 -36.92 -11.50
C SER A 113 23.74 -35.42 -11.83
N LEU A 114 24.11 -35.01 -13.04
CA LEU A 114 24.02 -33.61 -13.50
C LEU A 114 22.60 -33.00 -13.38
N ARG A 115 21.56 -33.85 -13.39
CA ARG A 115 20.17 -33.40 -13.18
C ARG A 115 19.89 -32.97 -11.74
N ASP A 116 20.54 -33.60 -10.77
CA ASP A 116 20.40 -33.23 -9.36
C ASP A 116 21.03 -31.85 -9.10
N THR A 117 22.10 -31.52 -9.82
CA THR A 117 22.75 -30.19 -9.72
C THR A 117 21.95 -29.05 -10.33
N GLU A 118 21.15 -29.29 -11.37
CA GLU A 118 20.27 -28.26 -11.96
C GLU A 118 19.06 -27.95 -11.07
N ILE A 119 18.44 -28.97 -10.47
CA ILE A 119 17.30 -28.79 -9.55
C ILE A 119 17.75 -27.97 -8.32
N LEU A 120 18.93 -28.26 -7.78
CA LEU A 120 19.51 -27.49 -6.66
C LEU A 120 19.80 -26.03 -7.02
N ARG A 121 20.17 -25.75 -8.27
CA ARG A 121 20.41 -24.39 -8.76
C ARG A 121 19.12 -23.59 -8.97
N ILE A 122 18.03 -24.25 -9.35
CA ILE A 122 16.71 -23.63 -9.51
C ILE A 122 16.09 -23.33 -8.13
N CYS A 123 16.33 -24.19 -7.13
CA CYS A 123 15.87 -23.97 -5.75
C CYS A 123 16.76 -23.04 -4.92
N ALA A 124 17.88 -22.55 -5.47
CA ALA A 124 18.64 -21.49 -4.82
C ALA A 124 17.77 -20.22 -4.83
N PRO A 125 17.43 -19.67 -3.66
CA PRO A 125 16.51 -18.54 -3.59
C PRO A 125 17.12 -17.38 -4.39
N PRO A 126 16.36 -16.73 -5.29
CA PRO A 126 16.78 -15.43 -5.78
C PRO A 126 16.96 -14.55 -4.54
N VAL A 127 18.13 -13.91 -4.42
CA VAL A 127 18.35 -12.90 -3.38
C VAL A 127 17.33 -11.80 -3.66
N LEU A 128 16.18 -11.85 -2.98
CA LEU A 128 15.28 -10.73 -2.90
C LEU A 128 16.08 -9.66 -2.17
N GLU A 129 16.60 -8.71 -2.94
CA GLU A 129 17.48 -7.68 -2.45
C GLU A 129 16.80 -7.00 -1.26
N GLU A 130 17.41 -7.06 -0.08
CA GLU A 130 16.89 -6.49 1.17
C GLU A 130 16.50 -5.00 1.00
N SER A 131 17.13 -4.34 0.03
CA SER A 131 16.84 -2.98 -0.42
C SER A 131 15.44 -2.78 -1.04
N LEU A 132 14.85 -3.79 -1.67
CA LEU A 132 13.53 -3.73 -2.31
C LEU A 132 12.42 -3.77 -1.25
N SER A 133 12.57 -4.67 -0.28
CA SER A 133 11.66 -4.80 0.87
C SER A 133 11.67 -3.53 1.73
N ALA A 134 12.85 -2.97 1.97
CA ALA A 134 13.01 -1.70 2.67
C ALA A 134 12.39 -0.53 1.89
N ARG A 135 12.56 -0.46 0.57
CA ARG A 135 11.94 0.57 -0.29
C ARG A 135 10.41 0.47 -0.29
N LEU A 136 9.84 -0.73 -0.42
CA LEU A 136 8.39 -0.95 -0.35
C LEU A 136 7.81 -0.52 1.00
N PHE A 137 8.53 -0.83 2.09
CA PHE A 137 8.14 -0.41 3.43
C PHE A 137 8.17 1.13 3.56
N ASP A 138 9.23 1.78 3.08
CA ASP A 138 9.38 3.23 3.18
C ASP A 138 8.34 3.99 2.35
N GLN A 139 8.00 3.49 1.15
CA GLN A 139 7.13 4.19 0.20
C GLN A 139 5.63 3.96 0.47
N TYR A 140 5.23 2.80 0.98
CA TYR A 140 3.81 2.44 1.12
C TYR A 140 3.35 2.20 2.56
N VAL A 141 4.27 1.95 3.52
CA VAL A 141 3.92 1.68 4.92
C VAL A 141 4.09 2.92 5.80
N LYS A 142 5.02 3.82 5.50
CA LYS A 142 5.10 5.11 6.21
C LYS A 142 3.96 6.05 5.79
N PRO A 143 3.42 6.87 6.72
CA PRO A 143 2.53 7.96 6.34
C PRO A 143 3.26 8.94 5.43
N LEU A 144 2.54 9.49 4.45
CA LEU A 144 3.05 10.43 3.45
C LEU A 144 3.94 11.50 4.11
N ARG A 145 5.23 11.51 3.76
CA ARG A 145 5.94 12.78 3.72
C ARG A 145 5.33 13.58 2.59
N GLU A 146 4.90 14.79 2.91
CA GLU A 146 4.39 15.74 1.93
C GLU A 146 5.40 15.89 0.79
N PHE A 147 4.87 16.02 -0.43
CA PHE A 147 5.65 16.42 -1.58
C PHE A 147 6.26 17.77 -1.25
N ASP A 148 7.57 17.82 -1.00
CA ASP A 148 8.30 19.07 -1.04
C ASP A 148 8.19 19.57 -2.49
N GLU A 149 7.36 20.58 -2.72
CA GLU A 149 7.43 21.40 -3.93
C GLU A 149 8.80 22.07 -3.92
N GLU A 150 9.75 21.43 -4.58
CA GLU A 150 11.03 22.02 -4.95
C GLU A 150 10.76 23.03 -6.06
N SER A 151 10.25 24.21 -5.66
CA SER A 151 10.23 25.39 -6.51
C SER A 151 11.66 25.89 -6.62
N ASP A 152 12.24 25.71 -7.82
CA ASP A 152 13.48 26.35 -8.25
C ASP A 152 13.54 27.81 -7.80
N ASN A 153 14.65 28.18 -7.18
CA ASN A 153 15.05 29.57 -6.97
C ASN A 153 16.56 29.70 -7.13
#